data_AF-A0A0E0Q476-F1
#
_entry.id   AF-A0A0E0Q476-F1
#
_cell.length_a   1.000
_cell.length_b   1.000
_cell.length_c   1.000
_cell.angle_alpha   90.00
_cell.angle_beta   90.00
_cell.angle_gamma   90.00
#
_symmetry.space_group_name_H-M   'P 1'
#
loop_
_entity.id
_entity.type
_entity.pdbx_description
1 polymer ?
#
loop_
_entity_poly.entity_id
_entity_poly.type
_entity_poly.pdbx_seq_one_letter_code
_entity_poly.pdbx_strand_id
1 'polypeptide(L)'
;MASTGVKLIDIAVNFTDGMFRGIYHGKQCHAADIPAVLARAWASGVDRIIVTGGSLKESREALEIAETDGRLFCTVGVHPTRCGEFEESGDPEGHFQALLALAKEGIAKGKVFPGGVTHSFTGTAEDRDKLLSFEKMFIGINGCSLKTSENLEVLQGIPAERMMIETDSPYCDIKNTHAGIKFVKSVWPSKKKEKYEPDSTVKGRNEPCLVRQVLEVVAGCKGIADIEGLSKTLYHNTCRLFFPQDLDASADAQLESASEGSEGFDWLVMETWTLSTLPASEKVWEISPEVMV
;
A
#
# COMPACT_ATOMS: atom_id res chain seq x y z
N MET A 1 -1.96 15.55 -23.15
CA MET A 1 -3.33 15.23 -22.73
C MET A 1 -3.22 14.10 -21.74
N ALA A 2 -3.60 14.31 -20.48
CA ALA A 2 -3.62 13.23 -19.49
C ALA A 2 -4.63 12.17 -19.94
N SER A 3 -4.25 10.89 -19.89
CA SER A 3 -5.19 9.77 -20.13
C SER A 3 -6.32 9.92 -19.12
N THR A 4 -7.53 10.12 -19.62
CA THR A 4 -8.72 10.39 -18.82
C THR A 4 -9.36 9.11 -18.24
N GLY A 5 -8.70 7.94 -18.34
CA GLY A 5 -9.27 6.64 -17.97
C GLY A 5 -8.57 5.90 -16.83
N VAL A 6 -7.36 6.29 -16.44
CA VAL A 6 -6.60 5.59 -15.38
C VAL A 6 -7.01 6.12 -14.00
N LYS A 7 -7.39 5.19 -13.12
CA LYS A 7 -7.80 5.47 -11.74
C LYS A 7 -7.08 4.52 -10.80
N LEU A 8 -6.35 5.07 -9.82
CA LEU A 8 -5.42 4.30 -8.97
C LEU A 8 -5.72 4.53 -7.49
N ILE A 9 -5.49 3.50 -6.68
CA ILE A 9 -5.40 3.63 -5.23
C ILE A 9 -3.99 3.21 -4.85
N ASP A 10 -3.32 4.04 -4.07
CA ASP A 10 -2.05 3.68 -3.43
C ASP A 10 -2.36 3.14 -2.03
N ILE A 11 -2.23 1.82 -1.84
CA ILE A 11 -2.63 1.17 -0.58
C ILE A 11 -1.62 1.34 0.56
N ALA A 12 -0.44 1.91 0.31
CA ALA A 12 0.54 2.15 1.37
C ALA A 12 1.46 3.34 1.07
N VAL A 13 1.28 4.42 1.86
CA VAL A 13 2.11 5.63 1.81
C VAL A 13 2.50 6.05 3.22
N ASN A 14 3.80 6.14 3.50
CA ASN A 14 4.35 6.51 4.79
C ASN A 14 4.48 8.04 4.92
N PHE A 15 3.37 8.79 4.86
CA PHE A 15 3.44 10.28 4.96
C PHE A 15 3.97 10.81 6.29
N THR A 16 4.00 9.98 7.33
CA THR A 16 4.60 10.28 8.63
C THR A 16 6.14 10.37 8.56
N ASP A 17 6.75 9.87 7.49
CA ASP A 17 8.20 9.91 7.28
C ASP A 17 8.73 11.36 7.19
N GLY A 18 9.92 11.57 7.79
CA GLY A 18 10.58 12.88 7.82
C GLY A 18 10.86 13.47 6.44
N MET A 19 11.01 12.66 5.39
CA MET A 19 11.26 13.15 4.02
C MET A 19 10.10 13.99 3.47
N PHE A 20 8.85 13.75 3.89
CA PHE A 20 7.69 14.58 3.52
C PHE A 20 7.57 15.86 4.36
N ARG A 21 8.29 15.92 5.47
CA ARG A 21 8.54 17.14 6.26
C ARG A 21 9.79 17.89 5.80
N GLY A 22 10.42 17.41 4.72
CA GLY A 22 11.66 17.95 4.15
C GLY A 22 12.90 17.71 5.02
N ILE A 23 12.85 16.71 5.90
CA ILE A 23 13.95 16.30 6.78
C ILE A 23 14.62 15.06 6.20
N TYR A 24 15.91 15.16 5.90
CA TYR A 24 16.70 14.06 5.34
C TYR A 24 17.92 13.81 6.22
N HIS A 25 18.04 12.59 6.76
CA HIS A 25 19.13 12.23 7.68
C HIS A 25 19.29 13.25 8.83
N GLY A 26 18.17 13.68 9.43
CA GLY A 26 18.14 14.66 10.51
C GLY A 26 18.35 16.12 10.11
N LYS A 27 18.56 16.42 8.82
CA LYS A 27 18.76 17.79 8.32
C LYS A 27 17.52 18.32 7.60
N GLN A 28 17.07 19.51 7.97
CA GLN A 28 16.05 20.25 7.21
C GLN A 28 16.61 20.70 5.85
N CYS A 29 15.96 20.31 4.76
CA CYS A 29 16.34 20.68 3.39
C CYS A 29 15.31 21.59 2.71
N HIS A 30 14.02 21.38 2.95
CA HIS A 30 12.92 22.21 2.47
C HIS A 30 11.74 22.14 3.44
N ALA A 31 10.71 22.97 3.29
CA ALA A 31 9.51 22.88 4.13
C ALA A 31 8.73 21.58 3.89
N ALA A 32 7.84 21.22 4.82
CA ALA A 32 6.90 20.11 4.62
C ALA A 32 6.05 20.34 3.37
N ASP A 33 5.82 19.30 2.58
CA ASP A 33 5.28 19.45 1.23
C ASP A 33 4.22 18.44 0.81
N ILE A 34 3.58 17.76 1.77
CA ILE A 34 2.45 16.84 1.53
C ILE A 34 1.41 17.45 0.57
N PRO A 35 0.96 18.72 0.70
CA PRO A 35 -0.02 19.27 -0.25
C PRO A 35 0.45 19.26 -1.71
N ALA A 36 1.75 19.51 -1.96
CA ALA A 36 2.32 19.47 -3.30
C ALA A 36 2.47 18.03 -3.82
N VAL A 37 2.85 17.09 -2.94
CA VAL A 37 2.91 15.65 -3.23
C VAL A 37 1.52 15.12 -3.63
N LEU A 38 0.49 15.47 -2.86
CA LEU A 38 -0.90 15.12 -3.14
C LEU A 38 -1.37 15.70 -4.47
N ALA A 39 -1.09 16.98 -4.75
CA ALA A 39 -1.43 17.60 -6.01
C ALA A 39 -0.85 16.83 -7.22
N ARG A 40 0.40 16.37 -7.13
CA ARG A 40 1.02 15.52 -8.17
C ARG A 40 0.35 14.15 -8.27
N ALA A 41 0.01 13.53 -7.15
CA ALA A 41 -0.70 12.23 -7.12
C ALA A 41 -2.06 12.34 -7.81
N TRP A 42 -2.87 13.32 -7.44
CA TRP A 42 -4.19 13.57 -8.04
C TRP A 42 -4.09 13.86 -9.53
N ALA A 43 -3.12 14.68 -9.95
CA ALA A 43 -2.89 14.98 -11.37
C ALA A 43 -2.48 13.75 -12.20
N SER A 44 -1.96 12.69 -11.55
CA SER A 44 -1.56 11.43 -12.19
C SER A 44 -2.66 10.35 -12.22
N GLY A 45 -3.86 10.65 -11.73
CA GLY A 45 -4.97 9.69 -11.70
C GLY A 45 -5.01 8.82 -10.44
N VAL A 46 -4.22 9.14 -9.40
CA VAL A 46 -4.47 8.60 -8.06
C VAL A 46 -5.79 9.20 -7.55
N ASP A 47 -6.64 8.37 -6.98
CA ASP A 47 -7.96 8.74 -6.49
C ASP A 47 -8.08 8.60 -4.98
N ARG A 48 -7.42 7.59 -4.41
CA ARG A 48 -7.33 7.36 -2.95
C ARG A 48 -5.92 6.98 -2.54
N ILE A 49 -5.56 7.31 -1.31
CA ILE A 49 -4.29 6.93 -0.69
C ILE A 49 -4.58 6.42 0.72
N ILE A 50 -3.94 5.32 1.12
CA ILE A 50 -3.94 4.82 2.48
C ILE A 50 -2.60 5.16 3.13
N VAL A 51 -2.64 5.97 4.18
CA VAL A 51 -1.50 6.42 4.97
C VAL A 51 -1.19 5.37 6.04
N THR A 52 0.03 4.82 6.02
CA THR A 52 0.40 3.73 6.91
C THR A 52 0.71 4.23 8.32
N GLY A 53 0.08 3.60 9.33
CA GLY A 53 0.43 3.74 10.74
C GLY A 53 1.20 2.51 11.23
N GLY A 54 2.52 2.66 11.50
CA GLY A 54 3.38 1.55 11.92
C GLY A 54 3.71 1.52 13.42
N SER A 55 3.11 2.42 14.20
CA SER A 55 3.23 2.54 15.66
C SER A 55 2.01 3.25 16.21
N LEU A 56 1.79 3.25 17.53
CA LEU A 56 0.73 4.08 18.13
C LEU A 56 0.89 5.57 17.76
N LYS A 57 2.12 6.09 17.80
CA LYS A 57 2.40 7.48 17.45
C LYS A 57 2.12 7.76 15.97
N GLU A 58 2.67 6.94 15.08
CA GLU A 58 2.47 7.12 13.63
C GLU A 58 1.00 6.91 13.24
N SER A 59 0.26 6.02 13.91
CA SER A 59 -1.17 5.83 13.67
C SER A 59 -1.98 7.10 13.98
N ARG A 60 -1.63 7.83 15.05
CA ARG A 60 -2.26 9.13 15.35
C ARG A 60 -1.90 10.18 14.30
N GLU A 61 -0.64 10.28 13.92
CA GLU A 61 -0.18 11.21 12.88
C GLU A 61 -0.82 10.88 11.52
N ALA A 62 -0.96 9.60 11.18
CA ALA A 62 -1.59 9.14 9.95
C ALA A 62 -3.09 9.49 9.93
N LEU A 63 -3.79 9.36 11.06
CA LEU A 63 -5.18 9.80 11.21
C LEU A 63 -5.31 11.31 11.01
N GLU A 64 -4.46 12.12 11.65
CA GLU A 64 -4.46 13.58 11.47
C GLU A 64 -4.24 13.97 10.00
N ILE A 65 -3.33 13.28 9.29
CA ILE A 65 -3.11 13.49 7.85
C ILE A 65 -4.34 13.07 7.05
N ALA A 66 -4.94 11.92 7.36
CA ALA A 66 -6.11 11.41 6.65
C ALA A 66 -7.32 12.34 6.77
N GLU A 67 -7.48 13.04 7.90
CA GLU A 67 -8.56 14.00 8.11
C GLU A 67 -8.42 15.29 7.26
N THR A 68 -7.26 15.53 6.63
CA THR A 68 -7.03 16.74 5.82
C THR A 68 -7.69 16.71 4.43
N ASP A 69 -8.01 15.52 3.91
CA ASP A 69 -8.61 15.34 2.58
C ASP A 69 -9.43 14.04 2.55
N GLY A 70 -10.69 14.10 2.11
CA GLY A 70 -11.61 12.95 2.10
C GLY A 70 -11.23 11.79 1.16
N ARG A 71 -10.13 11.92 0.42
CA ARG A 71 -9.52 10.85 -0.38
C ARG A 71 -8.40 10.11 0.35
N LEU A 72 -8.02 10.57 1.54
CA LEU A 72 -7.01 9.95 2.38
C LEU A 72 -7.66 9.07 3.44
N PHE A 73 -7.02 7.94 3.68
CA PHE A 73 -7.38 6.97 4.71
C PHE A 73 -6.12 6.62 5.49
N CYS A 74 -6.23 5.88 6.58
CA CYS A 74 -5.07 5.41 7.32
C CYS A 74 -5.28 4.02 7.91
N THR A 75 -4.18 3.33 8.20
CA THR A 75 -4.17 2.12 9.02
C THR A 75 -3.80 2.46 10.47
N VAL A 76 -4.15 1.56 11.39
CA VAL A 76 -3.76 1.66 12.80
C VAL A 76 -3.13 0.34 13.20
N GLY A 77 -1.87 0.38 13.62
CA GLY A 77 -1.17 -0.84 13.99
C GLY A 77 0.23 -0.58 14.54
N VAL A 78 0.92 -1.68 14.85
CA VAL A 78 2.32 -1.68 15.23
C VAL A 78 3.06 -2.62 14.30
N HIS A 79 4.02 -2.05 13.57
CA HIS A 79 4.86 -2.81 12.66
C HIS A 79 5.78 -3.75 13.47
N PRO A 80 6.11 -4.96 12.97
CA PRO A 80 6.95 -5.91 13.71
C PRO A 80 8.28 -5.36 14.22
N THR A 81 8.92 -4.44 13.48
CA THR A 81 10.17 -3.80 13.91
C THR A 81 10.00 -2.72 14.97
N ARG A 82 8.75 -2.36 15.28
CA ARG A 82 8.35 -1.36 16.28
C ARG A 82 7.71 -1.99 17.50
N CYS A 83 7.55 -3.31 17.57
CA CYS A 83 6.96 -3.99 18.72
C CYS A 83 7.70 -3.73 20.06
N GLY A 84 8.96 -3.28 20.01
CA GLY A 84 9.66 -2.79 21.21
C GLY A 84 8.93 -1.64 21.92
N GLU A 85 8.07 -0.88 21.22
CA GLU A 85 7.31 0.23 21.82
C GLU A 85 6.39 -0.20 22.97
N PHE A 86 5.90 -1.45 22.95
CA PHE A 86 5.10 -1.99 24.05
C PHE A 86 5.93 -2.05 25.33
N GLU A 87 7.16 -2.56 25.26
CA GLU A 87 8.08 -2.62 26.41
C GLU A 87 8.57 -1.22 26.80
N GLU A 88 8.96 -0.40 25.80
CA GLU A 88 9.47 0.96 26.01
C GLU A 88 8.43 1.90 26.63
N SER A 89 7.13 1.62 26.46
CA SER A 89 6.04 2.40 27.06
C SER A 89 6.06 2.37 28.60
N GLY A 90 6.61 1.32 29.20
CA GLY A 90 6.50 1.04 30.63
C GLY A 90 5.09 0.62 31.09
N ASP A 91 4.12 0.59 30.18
CA ASP A 91 2.73 0.15 30.39
C ASP A 91 2.18 -0.52 29.11
N PRO A 92 2.58 -1.78 28.82
CA PRO A 92 2.18 -2.48 27.60
C PRO A 92 0.66 -2.59 27.43
N GLU A 93 -0.07 -2.77 28.53
CA GLU A 93 -1.53 -2.86 28.51
C GLU A 93 -2.16 -1.51 28.17
N GLY A 94 -1.73 -0.42 28.82
CA GLY A 94 -2.20 0.92 28.48
C GLY A 94 -1.88 1.31 27.03
N HIS A 95 -0.70 0.91 26.54
CA HIS A 95 -0.30 1.12 25.15
C HIS A 95 -1.21 0.34 24.18
N PHE A 96 -1.48 -0.92 24.47
CA PHE A 96 -2.41 -1.75 23.72
C PHE A 96 -3.84 -1.16 23.72
N GLN A 97 -4.35 -0.73 24.88
CA GLN A 97 -5.67 -0.11 24.97
C GLN A 97 -5.75 1.19 24.17
N ALA A 98 -4.66 1.97 24.10
CA ALA A 98 -4.62 3.18 23.29
C ALA A 98 -4.66 2.89 21.78
N LEU A 99 -4.00 1.82 21.30
CA LEU A 99 -4.12 1.33 19.93
C LEU A 99 -5.54 0.84 19.63
N LEU A 100 -6.09 0.02 20.53
CA LEU A 100 -7.44 -0.53 20.40
C LEU A 100 -8.50 0.56 20.35
N ALA A 101 -8.33 1.65 21.10
CA ALA A 101 -9.22 2.80 21.07
C ALA A 101 -9.26 3.48 19.67
N LEU A 102 -8.09 3.66 19.04
CA LEU A 102 -8.01 4.20 17.67
C LEU A 102 -8.66 3.25 16.65
N ALA A 103 -8.38 1.96 16.77
CA ALA A 103 -8.99 0.95 15.90
C ALA A 103 -10.53 0.95 16.05
N LYS A 104 -11.05 1.00 17.28
CA LYS A 104 -12.49 1.10 17.56
C LYS A 104 -13.13 2.37 17.01
N GLU A 105 -12.42 3.50 16.99
CA GLU A 105 -12.90 4.72 16.34
C GLU A 105 -13.09 4.50 14.83
N GLY A 106 -12.14 3.84 14.18
CA GLY A 106 -12.26 3.43 12.77
C GLY A 106 -13.47 2.53 12.53
N ILE A 107 -13.63 1.49 13.36
CA ILE A 107 -14.78 0.58 13.31
C ILE A 107 -16.11 1.34 13.47
N ALA A 108 -16.20 2.26 14.43
CA ALA A 108 -17.39 3.09 14.65
C ALA A 108 -17.71 4.00 13.45
N LYS A 109 -16.70 4.38 12.67
CA LYS A 109 -16.83 5.08 11.37
C LYS A 109 -17.12 4.13 10.20
N GLY A 110 -17.41 2.85 10.46
CA GLY A 110 -17.74 1.84 9.46
C GLY A 110 -16.54 1.30 8.68
N LYS A 111 -15.32 1.42 9.22
CA LYS A 111 -14.08 0.95 8.57
C LYS A 111 -13.74 -0.45 9.07
N VAL A 112 -14.37 -1.45 8.47
CA VAL A 112 -14.13 -2.88 8.72
C VAL A 112 -13.95 -3.56 7.37
N PHE A 113 -12.95 -4.43 7.24
CA PHE A 113 -12.58 -5.02 5.97
C PHE A 113 -12.80 -6.55 5.97
N PRO A 114 -13.32 -7.13 4.88
CA PRO A 114 -13.70 -8.54 4.84
C PRO A 114 -12.54 -9.52 4.61
N GLY A 115 -11.31 -9.06 4.51
CA GLY A 115 -10.14 -9.88 4.17
C GLY A 115 -8.82 -9.18 4.52
N GLY A 116 -7.75 -9.52 3.81
CA GLY A 116 -6.44 -8.94 4.04
C GLY A 116 -5.64 -8.74 2.75
N VAL A 117 -4.55 -7.99 2.86
CA VAL A 117 -3.55 -7.85 1.81
C VAL A 117 -2.16 -8.08 2.38
N THR A 118 -1.39 -8.96 1.74
CA THR A 118 0.05 -9.01 1.96
C THR A 118 0.68 -7.90 1.15
N HIS A 119 0.81 -6.73 1.78
CA HIS A 119 1.40 -5.56 1.19
C HIS A 119 2.93 -5.75 0.97
N SER A 120 3.53 -4.98 0.06
CA SER A 120 4.96 -4.96 -0.26
C SER A 120 5.56 -6.35 -0.52
N PHE A 121 4.83 -7.21 -1.23
CA PHE A 121 5.22 -8.61 -1.37
C PHE A 121 6.53 -8.78 -2.17
N THR A 122 7.50 -9.45 -1.55
CA THR A 122 8.82 -9.75 -2.15
C THR A 122 9.22 -11.21 -1.98
N GLY A 123 8.27 -12.07 -1.59
CA GLY A 123 8.47 -13.49 -1.35
C GLY A 123 8.62 -14.33 -2.62
N THR A 124 8.74 -15.64 -2.42
CA THR A 124 8.91 -16.63 -3.50
C THR A 124 7.58 -16.98 -4.17
N ALA A 125 7.63 -17.73 -5.27
CA ALA A 125 6.44 -18.31 -5.90
C ALA A 125 5.68 -19.25 -4.94
N GLU A 126 6.40 -19.99 -4.09
CA GLU A 126 5.80 -20.84 -3.07
C GLU A 126 5.04 -20.02 -2.01
N ASP A 127 5.63 -18.91 -1.54
CA ASP A 127 4.98 -18.01 -0.59
C ASP A 127 3.73 -17.37 -1.20
N ARG A 128 3.81 -16.97 -2.47
CA ARG A 128 2.67 -16.46 -3.25
C ARG A 128 1.54 -17.48 -3.27
N ASP A 129 1.82 -18.72 -3.65
CA ASP A 129 0.81 -19.75 -3.81
C ASP A 129 0.13 -20.11 -2.48
N LYS A 130 0.90 -20.12 -1.38
CA LYS A 130 0.36 -20.26 -0.03
C LYS A 130 -0.57 -19.10 0.33
N LEU A 131 -0.16 -17.86 0.08
CA LEU A 131 -0.98 -16.68 0.34
C LEU A 131 -2.27 -16.67 -0.50
N LEU A 132 -2.20 -17.08 -1.77
CA LEU A 132 -3.38 -17.15 -2.64
C LEU A 132 -4.33 -18.31 -2.31
N SER A 133 -3.90 -19.29 -1.50
CA SER A 133 -4.79 -20.35 -1.00
C SER A 133 -5.85 -19.83 -0.03
N PHE A 134 -5.63 -18.68 0.62
CA PHE A 134 -6.64 -18.02 1.45
C PHE A 134 -7.60 -17.24 0.54
N GLU A 135 -8.90 -17.49 0.64
CA GLU A 135 -9.90 -16.94 -0.30
C GLU A 135 -9.90 -15.39 -0.36
N LYS A 136 -9.74 -14.72 0.78
CA LYS A 136 -9.87 -13.26 0.89
C LYS A 136 -8.54 -12.52 1.04
N MET A 137 -7.46 -13.10 0.51
CA MET A 137 -6.11 -12.54 0.59
C MET A 137 -5.67 -11.89 -0.74
N PHE A 138 -5.27 -10.62 -0.70
CA PHE A 138 -4.70 -9.94 -1.85
C PHE A 138 -3.18 -9.85 -1.72
N ILE A 139 -2.49 -9.58 -2.83
CA ILE A 139 -1.04 -9.34 -2.85
C ILE A 139 -0.76 -7.92 -3.34
N GLY A 140 -0.12 -7.12 -2.49
CA GLY A 140 0.33 -5.76 -2.79
C GLY A 140 1.69 -5.75 -3.48
N ILE A 141 1.79 -4.95 -4.55
CA ILE A 141 2.97 -4.83 -5.40
C ILE A 141 3.46 -3.38 -5.41
N ASN A 142 4.76 -3.18 -5.18
CA ASN A 142 5.42 -1.88 -5.32
C ASN A 142 6.79 -2.03 -6.03
N GLY A 143 7.59 -0.96 -6.09
CA GLY A 143 8.89 -1.04 -6.75
C GLY A 143 9.92 -1.96 -6.07
N CYS A 144 9.74 -2.35 -4.80
CA CYS A 144 10.53 -3.40 -4.15
C CYS A 144 10.17 -4.80 -4.68
N SER A 145 8.90 -5.03 -5.01
CA SER A 145 8.39 -6.25 -5.67
C SER A 145 8.83 -6.40 -7.14
N LEU A 146 9.63 -5.48 -7.67
CA LEU A 146 9.95 -5.39 -9.11
C LEU A 146 11.47 -5.30 -9.39
N LYS A 147 12.29 -5.61 -8.39
CA LYS A 147 13.75 -5.41 -8.42
C LYS A 147 14.47 -6.42 -9.32
N THR A 148 14.15 -7.70 -9.23
CA THR A 148 14.87 -8.78 -9.91
C THR A 148 14.02 -9.48 -10.96
N SER A 149 14.64 -10.23 -11.87
CA SER A 149 13.90 -11.08 -12.82
C SER A 149 13.01 -12.11 -12.10
N GLU A 150 13.50 -12.68 -11.01
CA GLU A 150 12.73 -13.60 -10.15
C GLU A 150 11.48 -12.91 -9.58
N ASN A 151 11.59 -11.66 -9.12
CA ASN A 151 10.41 -10.93 -8.66
C ASN A 151 9.37 -10.73 -9.79
N LEU A 152 9.83 -10.49 -11.02
CA LEU A 152 8.95 -10.38 -12.18
C LEU A 152 8.30 -11.72 -12.54
N GLU A 153 9.01 -12.85 -12.41
CA GLU A 153 8.44 -14.20 -12.60
C GLU A 153 7.36 -14.50 -11.55
N VAL A 154 7.61 -14.14 -10.28
CA VAL A 154 6.63 -14.25 -9.20
C VAL A 154 5.39 -13.41 -9.51
N LEU A 155 5.58 -12.15 -9.93
CA LEU A 155 4.53 -11.23 -10.36
C LEU A 155 3.68 -11.81 -11.51
N GLN A 156 4.29 -12.50 -12.48
CA GLN A 156 3.55 -13.10 -13.60
C GLN A 156 2.51 -14.11 -13.12
N GLY A 157 2.80 -14.88 -12.07
CA GLY A 157 1.87 -15.86 -11.53
C GLY A 157 0.81 -15.32 -10.57
N ILE A 158 0.83 -14.04 -10.18
CA ILE A 158 -0.22 -13.43 -9.36
C ILE A 158 -1.43 -13.10 -10.24
N PRO A 159 -2.64 -13.64 -10.00
CA PRO A 159 -3.82 -13.26 -10.76
C PRO A 159 -4.15 -11.77 -10.60
N ALA A 160 -4.58 -11.10 -11.68
CA ALA A 160 -4.80 -9.66 -11.66
C ALA A 160 -5.91 -9.25 -10.68
N GLU A 161 -6.93 -10.09 -10.53
CA GLU A 161 -8.06 -9.98 -9.60
C GLU A 161 -7.69 -10.23 -8.12
N ARG A 162 -6.44 -10.66 -7.86
CA ARG A 162 -5.87 -10.84 -6.51
C ARG A 162 -4.71 -9.90 -6.22
N MET A 163 -4.51 -8.88 -7.07
CA MET A 163 -3.41 -7.93 -6.97
C MET A 163 -3.92 -6.55 -6.54
N MET A 164 -3.10 -5.87 -5.73
CA MET A 164 -3.19 -4.44 -5.45
C MET A 164 -1.83 -3.79 -5.73
N ILE A 165 -1.79 -2.47 -5.86
CA ILE A 165 -0.55 -1.73 -6.11
C ILE A 165 -0.37 -0.62 -5.09
N GLU A 166 0.89 -0.32 -4.79
CA GLU A 166 1.29 0.69 -3.84
C GLU A 166 2.66 1.26 -4.20
N THR A 167 3.04 2.35 -3.54
CA THR A 167 4.41 2.87 -3.66
C THR A 167 5.31 2.50 -2.49
N ASP A 168 4.73 2.34 -1.30
CA ASP A 168 5.49 2.33 -0.04
C ASP A 168 6.37 3.59 0.09
N SER A 169 5.87 4.72 -0.44
CA SER A 169 6.62 5.98 -0.45
C SER A 169 6.95 6.43 0.99
N PRO A 170 8.14 6.99 1.26
CA PRO A 170 9.13 7.48 0.30
C PRO A 170 10.13 6.41 -0.21
N TYR A 171 9.90 5.13 0.11
CA TYR A 171 10.79 4.02 -0.21
C TYR A 171 10.47 3.40 -1.57
N CYS A 172 11.09 2.25 -1.88
CA CYS A 172 10.73 1.39 -3.02
C CYS A 172 10.67 2.05 -4.41
N ASP A 173 11.44 3.12 -4.64
CA ASP A 173 11.64 3.72 -5.96
C ASP A 173 12.03 2.67 -7.02
N ILE A 174 11.44 2.72 -8.22
CA ILE A 174 11.86 1.87 -9.36
C ILE A 174 13.11 2.48 -9.98
N LYS A 175 14.26 1.83 -9.80
CA LYS A 175 15.57 2.34 -10.24
C LYS A 175 16.01 1.78 -11.59
N ASN A 176 16.94 2.47 -12.24
CA ASN A 176 17.57 2.01 -13.50
C ASN A 176 18.24 0.64 -13.41
N THR A 177 18.56 0.17 -12.20
CA THR A 177 19.14 -1.15 -11.96
C THR A 177 18.11 -2.25 -11.75
N HIS A 178 16.82 -1.91 -11.61
CA HIS A 178 15.75 -2.89 -11.36
C HIS A 178 15.29 -3.52 -12.67
N ALA A 179 14.95 -4.82 -12.64
CA ALA A 179 14.47 -5.54 -13.81
C ALA A 179 13.18 -4.95 -14.41
N GLY A 180 12.30 -4.37 -13.57
CA GLY A 180 11.06 -3.74 -14.00
C GLY A 180 11.22 -2.44 -14.79
N ILE A 181 12.37 -1.76 -14.72
CA ILE A 181 12.54 -0.40 -15.29
C ILE A 181 12.21 -0.33 -16.79
N LYS A 182 12.48 -1.41 -17.53
CA LYS A 182 12.24 -1.49 -18.99
C LYS A 182 10.78 -1.27 -19.40
N PHE A 183 9.84 -1.40 -18.46
CA PHE A 183 8.41 -1.20 -18.71
C PHE A 183 7.91 0.19 -18.31
N VAL A 184 8.69 0.94 -17.54
CA VAL A 184 8.31 2.28 -17.06
C VAL A 184 8.30 3.26 -18.23
N LYS A 185 7.22 4.05 -18.33
CA LYS A 185 6.98 5.04 -19.37
C LYS A 185 6.75 6.44 -18.78
N SER A 186 6.04 6.51 -17.67
CA SER A 186 5.70 7.79 -17.03
C SER A 186 6.89 8.36 -16.26
N VAL A 187 7.14 9.66 -16.42
CA VAL A 187 8.24 10.38 -15.78
C VAL A 187 7.77 11.75 -15.26
N TRP A 188 8.36 12.19 -14.15
CA TRP A 188 8.09 13.49 -13.52
C TRP A 188 9.38 14.32 -13.45
N PRO A 189 9.28 15.66 -13.53
CA PRO A 189 10.40 16.53 -13.18
C PRO A 189 10.89 16.20 -11.78
N SER A 190 12.21 16.01 -11.62
CA SER A 190 12.79 15.62 -10.33
C SER A 190 14.03 16.45 -9.99
N LYS A 191 14.01 17.09 -8.82
CA LYS A 191 15.07 17.99 -8.34
C LYS A 191 15.79 17.38 -7.13
N LYS A 192 17.01 17.84 -6.87
CA LYS A 192 17.68 17.52 -5.60
C LYS A 192 16.93 18.20 -4.46
N LYS A 193 16.89 17.60 -3.28
CA LYS A 193 16.22 18.14 -2.08
C LYS A 193 16.65 19.57 -1.72
N GLU A 194 17.90 19.95 -1.99
CA GLU A 194 18.42 21.31 -1.74
C GLU A 194 17.92 22.35 -2.77
N LYS A 195 17.31 21.89 -3.86
CA LYS A 195 16.74 22.71 -4.94
C LYS A 195 15.27 22.35 -5.18
N TYR A 196 14.57 22.02 -4.09
CA TYR A 196 13.18 21.63 -4.11
C TYR A 196 12.30 22.72 -4.76
N GLU A 197 11.39 22.29 -5.62
CA GLU A 197 10.34 23.11 -6.24
C GLU A 197 9.00 22.34 -6.15
N PRO A 198 7.87 22.99 -5.82
CA PRO A 198 6.58 22.32 -5.61
C PRO A 198 6.01 21.55 -6.80
N ASP A 199 6.45 21.84 -8.01
CA ASP A 199 6.01 21.17 -9.24
C ASP A 199 6.91 19.96 -9.61
N SER A 200 7.88 19.62 -8.77
CA SER A 200 8.83 18.53 -8.99
C SER A 200 8.85 17.52 -7.85
N THR A 201 9.18 16.27 -8.17
CA THR A 201 9.51 15.26 -7.16
C THR A 201 10.93 15.50 -6.61
N VAL A 202 11.23 14.90 -5.46
CA VAL A 202 12.59 14.93 -4.91
C VAL A 202 13.36 13.67 -5.31
N LYS A 203 14.57 13.82 -5.85
CA LYS A 203 15.43 12.70 -6.23
C LYS A 203 15.70 11.77 -5.06
N GLY A 204 15.33 10.50 -5.22
CA GLY A 204 15.50 9.46 -4.20
C GLY A 204 14.44 9.48 -3.10
N ARG A 205 13.36 10.24 -3.28
CA ARG A 205 12.13 10.16 -2.47
C ARG A 205 11.01 9.72 -3.40
N ASN A 206 10.54 8.48 -3.25
CA ASN A 206 9.37 8.00 -3.97
C ASN A 206 8.12 8.79 -3.55
N GLU A 207 7.12 8.87 -4.42
CA GLU A 207 5.88 9.61 -4.17
C GLU A 207 4.66 8.86 -4.73
N PRO A 208 3.45 9.08 -4.19
CA PRO A 208 2.26 8.34 -4.63
C PRO A 208 1.91 8.49 -6.11
N CYS A 209 2.31 9.59 -6.77
CA CYS A 209 2.14 9.73 -8.22
C CYS A 209 2.90 8.67 -9.02
N LEU A 210 3.98 8.10 -8.44
CA LEU A 210 4.80 7.07 -9.05
C LEU A 210 4.15 5.68 -8.98
N VAL A 211 3.01 5.49 -8.30
CA VAL A 211 2.23 4.24 -8.35
C VAL A 211 1.82 3.89 -9.79
N ARG A 212 1.70 4.91 -10.65
CA ARG A 212 1.50 4.74 -12.09
C ARG A 212 2.62 3.92 -12.75
N GLN A 213 3.87 4.08 -12.31
CA GLN A 213 4.99 3.30 -12.83
C GLN A 213 4.86 1.83 -12.42
N VAL A 214 4.37 1.53 -11.21
CA VAL A 214 4.09 0.16 -10.78
C VAL A 214 3.06 -0.49 -11.70
N LEU A 215 1.95 0.20 -11.99
CA LEU A 215 0.95 -0.25 -12.96
C LEU A 215 1.54 -0.53 -14.35
N GLU A 216 2.43 0.34 -14.84
CA GLU A 216 3.12 0.14 -16.13
C GLU A 216 3.99 -1.12 -16.14
N VAL A 217 4.70 -1.39 -15.04
CA VAL A 217 5.50 -2.60 -14.89
C VAL A 217 4.61 -3.85 -14.83
N VAL A 218 3.51 -3.82 -14.06
CA VAL A 218 2.56 -4.93 -14.01
C VAL A 218 1.99 -5.22 -15.40
N ALA A 219 1.53 -4.20 -16.12
CA ALA A 219 0.99 -4.34 -17.47
C ALA A 219 2.01 -4.94 -18.43
N GLY A 220 3.23 -4.39 -18.44
CA GLY A 220 4.30 -4.85 -19.32
C GLY A 220 4.75 -6.28 -19.01
N CYS A 221 4.85 -6.63 -17.73
CA CYS A 221 5.27 -7.95 -17.29
C CYS A 221 4.22 -9.03 -17.61
N LYS A 222 2.93 -8.69 -17.52
CA LYS A 222 1.81 -9.58 -17.85
C LYS A 222 1.41 -9.56 -19.33
N GLY A 223 2.03 -8.73 -20.16
CA GLY A 223 1.67 -8.59 -21.57
C GLY A 223 0.29 -7.97 -21.80
N ILE A 224 -0.24 -7.20 -20.84
CA ILE A 224 -1.56 -6.58 -20.92
C ILE A 224 -1.42 -5.23 -21.63
N ALA A 225 -2.00 -5.11 -22.82
CA ALA A 225 -1.98 -3.88 -23.60
C ALA A 225 -2.99 -2.82 -23.09
N ASP A 226 -4.13 -3.28 -22.57
CA ASP A 226 -5.17 -2.42 -22.00
C ASP A 226 -4.85 -2.03 -20.55
N ILE A 227 -4.08 -0.95 -20.41
CA ILE A 227 -3.67 -0.45 -19.11
C ILE A 227 -4.83 0.19 -18.33
N GLU A 228 -5.86 0.68 -19.02
CA GLU A 228 -7.05 1.27 -18.37
C GLU A 228 -7.93 0.17 -17.78
N GLY A 229 -8.14 -0.91 -18.53
CA GLY A 229 -8.79 -2.12 -18.02
C GLY A 229 -8.06 -2.72 -16.82
N LEU A 230 -6.73 -2.85 -16.88
CA LEU A 230 -5.94 -3.31 -15.73
C LEU A 230 -6.06 -2.36 -14.52
N SER A 231 -5.98 -1.05 -14.76
CA SER A 231 -6.19 -0.04 -13.72
C SER A 231 -7.54 -0.22 -13.04
N LYS A 232 -8.61 -0.45 -13.82
CA LYS A 232 -9.95 -0.69 -13.30
C LYS A 232 -10.01 -1.95 -12.46
N THR A 233 -9.41 -3.06 -12.89
CA THR A 233 -9.35 -4.31 -12.11
C THR A 233 -8.65 -4.10 -10.77
N LEU A 234 -7.46 -3.49 -10.77
CA LEU A 234 -6.72 -3.28 -9.52
C LEU A 234 -7.44 -2.31 -8.59
N TYR A 235 -7.99 -1.22 -9.11
CA TYR A 235 -8.83 -0.29 -8.36
C TYR A 235 -10.02 -1.01 -7.72
N HIS A 236 -10.69 -1.87 -8.50
CA HIS A 236 -11.83 -2.64 -8.05
C HIS A 236 -11.47 -3.62 -6.92
N ASN A 237 -10.35 -4.35 -7.05
CA ASN A 237 -9.85 -5.22 -5.98
C ASN A 237 -9.64 -4.45 -4.68
N THR A 238 -9.03 -3.27 -4.77
CA THR A 238 -8.79 -2.41 -3.60
C THR A 238 -10.09 -1.91 -2.99
N CYS A 239 -11.10 -1.53 -3.80
CA CYS A 239 -12.42 -1.20 -3.29
C CYS A 239 -13.11 -2.38 -2.60
N ARG A 240 -13.03 -3.60 -3.15
CA ARG A 240 -13.62 -4.80 -2.53
C ARG A 240 -13.13 -5.03 -1.11
N LEU A 241 -11.87 -4.70 -0.84
CA LEU A 241 -11.29 -4.82 0.49
C LEU A 241 -11.57 -3.58 1.35
N PHE A 242 -11.16 -2.39 0.88
CA PHE A 242 -11.08 -1.19 1.72
C PHE A 242 -12.24 -0.21 1.58
N PHE A 243 -12.96 -0.26 0.45
CA PHE A 243 -13.99 0.72 0.10
C PHE A 243 -15.22 0.06 -0.53
N PRO A 244 -15.86 -0.92 0.15
CA PRO A 244 -16.96 -1.70 -0.44
C PRO A 244 -18.16 -0.83 -0.82
N GLN A 245 -18.35 0.32 -0.16
CA GLN A 245 -19.39 1.30 -0.50
C GLN A 245 -19.16 2.02 -1.84
N ASP A 246 -17.92 1.99 -2.36
CA ASP A 246 -17.56 2.60 -3.64
C ASP A 246 -17.67 1.60 -4.81
N LEU A 247 -18.05 0.34 -4.53
CA LEU A 247 -18.30 -0.65 -5.55
C LEU A 247 -19.56 -0.27 -6.34
N ASP A 248 -19.43 -0.24 -7.66
CA ASP A 248 -20.59 -0.21 -8.55
C ASP A 248 -21.16 -1.62 -8.63
N ALA A 249 -22.34 -1.84 -8.04
CA ALA A 249 -23.01 -3.14 -7.99
C ALA A 249 -23.20 -3.79 -9.39
N SER A 250 -23.16 -3.01 -10.47
CA SER A 250 -23.24 -3.53 -11.84
C SER A 250 -21.91 -4.11 -12.38
N ALA A 251 -20.77 -3.66 -11.85
CA ALA A 251 -19.44 -4.15 -12.23
C ALA A 251 -19.08 -5.45 -11.51
N ASP A 252 -19.52 -5.62 -10.26
CA ASP A 252 -19.33 -6.84 -9.47
C ASP A 252 -19.98 -8.06 -10.12
N ALA A 253 -21.24 -7.93 -10.59
CA ALA A 253 -21.97 -9.03 -11.21
C ALA A 253 -21.29 -9.59 -12.48
N GLN A 254 -20.51 -8.79 -13.19
CA GLN A 254 -19.77 -9.24 -14.39
C GLN A 254 -18.52 -10.05 -14.02
N LEU A 255 -17.88 -9.75 -12.89
CA LEU A 255 -16.67 -10.45 -12.42
C LEU A 255 -17.01 -11.69 -11.59
N GLU A 256 -18.08 -11.67 -10.80
CA GLU A 256 -18.55 -12.84 -10.04
C GLU A 256 -19.07 -13.97 -10.93
N SER A 257 -19.62 -13.65 -12.11
CA SER A 257 -20.02 -14.65 -13.11
C SER A 257 -18.86 -15.51 -13.65
N ALA A 258 -17.61 -15.18 -13.31
CA ALA A 258 -16.42 -15.95 -13.64
C ALA A 258 -15.92 -16.86 -12.50
N SER A 259 -16.54 -16.82 -11.30
CA SER A 259 -16.13 -17.65 -10.16
C SER A 259 -17.30 -17.93 -9.21
N GLU A 260 -18.07 -18.99 -9.46
CA GLU A 260 -19.07 -19.48 -8.50
C GLU A 260 -18.42 -20.42 -7.46
N GLY A 261 -18.62 -20.15 -6.17
CA GLY A 261 -18.29 -21.13 -5.11
C GLY A 261 -18.27 -20.64 -3.66
N SER A 262 -19.43 -20.73 -3.00
CA SER A 262 -19.67 -20.98 -1.56
C SER A 262 -19.64 -19.85 -0.51
N GLU A 263 -20.69 -19.88 0.33
CA GLU A 263 -20.93 -19.07 1.53
C GLU A 263 -20.28 -19.70 2.78
N GLY A 264 -19.81 -18.85 3.71
CA GLY A 264 -19.81 -19.15 5.14
C GLY A 264 -18.49 -18.97 5.93
N PHE A 265 -18.53 -18.03 6.89
CA PHE A 265 -17.78 -17.91 8.15
C PHE A 265 -16.34 -17.32 8.24
N ASP A 266 -16.16 -16.70 9.41
CA ASP A 266 -15.03 -16.11 10.15
C ASP A 266 -14.15 -15.02 9.55
N TRP A 267 -14.02 -13.94 10.33
CA TRP A 267 -13.26 -12.74 10.04
C TRP A 267 -11.81 -12.95 10.49
N LEU A 268 -10.87 -12.92 9.54
CA LEU A 268 -9.44 -12.89 9.81
C LEU A 268 -8.83 -11.79 8.94
N VAL A 269 -8.51 -10.66 9.54
CA VAL A 269 -7.59 -9.69 8.92
C VAL A 269 -6.19 -10.21 9.23
N MET A 270 -5.42 -10.55 8.20
CA MET A 270 -4.00 -10.91 8.31
C MET A 270 -3.19 -9.86 7.56
N GLU A 271 -2.58 -8.92 8.29
CA GLU A 271 -1.39 -8.22 7.78
C GLU A 271 -0.19 -9.13 7.97
N THR A 272 0.09 -9.99 6.97
CA THR A 272 1.33 -10.75 6.95
C THR A 272 2.46 -9.94 6.34
N TRP A 273 3.29 -9.34 7.19
CA TRP A 273 4.55 -8.74 6.77
C TRP A 273 5.55 -9.86 6.40
N THR A 274 5.85 -10.06 5.11
CA THR A 274 6.94 -10.97 4.70
C THR A 274 8.30 -10.33 4.98
N LEU A 275 8.84 -10.59 6.18
CA LEU A 275 10.23 -10.28 6.54
C LEU A 275 11.17 -11.30 5.88
N SER A 276 11.89 -10.89 4.83
CA SER A 276 12.91 -11.71 4.15
C SER A 276 14.27 -11.74 4.87
N THR A 277 14.36 -11.30 6.13
CA THR A 277 15.66 -11.18 6.85
C THR A 277 15.71 -11.77 8.26
N LEU A 278 14.70 -12.50 8.76
CA LEU A 278 14.74 -13.14 10.08
C LEU A 278 14.72 -14.69 10.03
N PRO A 279 15.49 -15.38 10.90
CA PRO A 279 15.51 -16.83 10.98
C PRO A 279 14.15 -17.40 11.42
N ALA A 280 13.81 -18.59 10.90
CA ALA A 280 12.52 -19.24 11.10
C ALA A 280 12.14 -19.53 12.57
N SER A 281 13.10 -19.47 13.50
CA SER A 281 12.91 -19.72 14.93
C SER A 281 12.25 -18.58 15.71
N GLU A 282 12.06 -17.40 15.10
CA GLU A 282 11.41 -16.24 15.76
C GLU A 282 10.01 -15.96 15.21
N LYS A 283 9.48 -16.83 14.34
CA LYS A 283 8.19 -16.65 13.65
C LYS A 283 7.02 -17.34 14.35
N VAL A 284 6.76 -17.10 15.64
CA VAL A 284 5.43 -17.36 16.23
C VAL A 284 5.23 -16.45 17.45
N TRP A 285 4.33 -15.48 17.34
CA TRP A 285 3.53 -15.00 18.46
C TRP A 285 2.09 -14.93 17.96
N GLU A 286 1.20 -15.74 18.56
CA GLU A 286 -0.24 -15.62 18.37
C GLU A 286 -0.67 -14.22 18.84
N ILE A 287 -0.99 -13.36 17.88
CA ILE A 287 -1.77 -12.15 18.16
C ILE A 287 -3.23 -12.53 17.92
N SER A 288 -4.05 -12.33 18.95
CA SER A 288 -5.47 -12.72 18.99
C SER A 288 -6.21 -12.27 17.71
N PRO A 289 -7.11 -13.10 17.14
CA PRO A 289 -7.94 -12.73 15.98
C PRO A 289 -8.79 -11.47 16.17
N GLU A 290 -8.87 -10.95 17.39
CA GLU A 290 -9.66 -9.77 17.77
C GLU A 290 -8.97 -8.43 17.47
N VAL A 291 -7.70 -8.42 17.05
CA VAL A 291 -6.89 -7.19 16.96
C VAL A 291 -6.05 -7.14 15.69
N MET A 292 -6.68 -6.99 14.53
CA MET A 292 -6.09 -6.31 13.37
C MET A 292 -7.21 -5.61 12.61
N VAL A 293 -7.10 -4.29 12.43
CA VAL A 293 -7.98 -3.43 11.62
C VAL A 293 -7.17 -2.85 10.49
#